data_AF-A0AAW8F4F9-F1
#
_entry.id   AF-A0AAW8F4F9-F1
#
_cell.length_a   1.000
_cell.length_b   1.000
_cell.length_c   1.000
_cell.angle_alpha   90.00
_cell.angle_beta   90.00
_cell.angle_gamma   90.00
#
_symmetry.space_group_name_H-M   'P 1'
#
loop_
_entity.id
_entity.type
_entity.pdbx_description
1 polymer ?
#
loop_
_entity_poly.entity_id
_entity_poly.type
_entity_poly.pdbx_seq_one_letter_code
_entity_poly.pdbx_strand_id
1 'polypeptide(L)'
;MAALQRLIGARAGRALYERAQGHDTTVVDPTPAPASLSTEHRFARDELGPAAHRRILLALADDLGARLRATDQIATGVTLTVRYADLSATRRSRTLPEATHHTVLLARAAYAVYESLGLQRARVRSIALRADALRPADRATRQLTLDAGDDKPLAIEAVADRARARYGQQVVYPAALAISSRSSSAHQWDQDDRPDGA
;
A
#
# COMPACT_ATOMS: atom_id res chain seq x y z
N MET A 1 -21.77 -5.63 -35.97
CA MET A 1 -20.57 -4.79 -35.70
C MET A 1 -20.95 -3.39 -35.17
N ALA A 2 -21.71 -2.57 -35.91
CA ALA A 2 -22.11 -1.21 -35.48
C ALA A 2 -22.93 -1.14 -34.16
N ALA A 3 -23.84 -2.09 -33.92
CA ALA A 3 -24.62 -2.15 -32.68
C ALA A 3 -23.73 -2.44 -31.44
N LEU A 4 -22.74 -3.32 -31.57
CA LEU A 4 -21.80 -3.67 -30.51
C LEU A 4 -20.91 -2.46 -30.14
N GLN A 5 -20.37 -1.77 -31.15
CA GLN A 5 -19.52 -0.61 -30.94
C GLN A 5 -20.25 0.56 -30.25
N ARG A 6 -21.55 0.70 -30.49
CA ARG A 6 -22.37 1.70 -29.80
C ARG A 6 -22.61 1.38 -28.32
N LEU A 7 -22.68 0.10 -27.96
CA LEU A 7 -22.98 -0.33 -26.59
C LEU A 7 -21.75 -0.33 -25.69
N ILE A 8 -20.60 -0.76 -26.20
CA ILE A 8 -19.38 -0.99 -25.39
C ILE A 8 -18.15 -0.22 -25.91
N GLY A 9 -18.34 0.64 -26.90
CA GLY A 9 -17.27 1.43 -27.51
C GLY A 9 -16.60 0.74 -28.69
N ALA A 10 -15.99 1.53 -29.57
CA ALA A 10 -15.44 1.07 -30.85
C ALA A 10 -14.39 -0.05 -30.69
N ARG A 11 -13.45 0.12 -29.74
CA ARG A 11 -12.35 -0.83 -29.50
C ARG A 11 -12.84 -2.15 -28.92
N ALA A 12 -13.64 -2.10 -27.85
CA ALA A 12 -14.15 -3.32 -27.21
C ALA A 12 -15.16 -4.05 -28.12
N GLY A 13 -16.01 -3.31 -28.83
CA GLY A 13 -16.94 -3.87 -29.82
C GLY A 13 -16.23 -4.56 -30.97
N ARG A 14 -15.11 -4.01 -31.44
CA ARG A 14 -14.27 -4.63 -32.48
C ARG A 14 -13.61 -5.91 -31.97
N ALA A 15 -12.94 -5.85 -30.81
CA ALA A 15 -12.25 -7.00 -30.22
C ALA A 15 -13.21 -8.16 -29.93
N LEU A 16 -14.41 -7.87 -29.41
CA LEU A 16 -15.42 -8.90 -29.14
C LEU A 16 -15.94 -9.56 -30.43
N TYR A 17 -16.13 -8.78 -31.50
CA TYR A 17 -16.53 -9.31 -32.80
C TYR A 17 -15.46 -10.20 -33.42
N GLU A 18 -14.19 -9.79 -33.38
CA GLU A 18 -13.07 -10.59 -33.91
C GLU A 18 -12.90 -11.90 -33.14
N ARG A 19 -12.97 -11.86 -31.80
CA ARG A 19 -12.92 -13.06 -30.95
C ARG A 19 -14.09 -14.02 -31.20
N ALA A 20 -15.30 -13.50 -31.39
CA ALA A 20 -16.47 -14.34 -31.71
C ALA A 20 -16.33 -15.06 -33.06
N GLN A 21 -15.49 -14.55 -33.96
CA GLN A 21 -15.15 -15.16 -35.26
C GLN A 21 -13.87 -16.02 -35.19
N GLY A 22 -13.33 -16.27 -34.00
CA GLY A 22 -12.09 -17.05 -33.83
C GLY A 22 -10.82 -16.31 -34.23
N HIS A 23 -10.89 -15.00 -34.48
CA HIS A 23 -9.72 -14.16 -34.76
C HIS A 23 -9.21 -13.55 -33.46
N ASP A 24 -8.30 -14.25 -32.78
CA ASP A 24 -7.50 -13.69 -31.69
C ASP A 24 -6.01 -13.78 -32.04
N THR A 25 -5.39 -12.63 -32.32
CA THR A 25 -3.96 -12.52 -32.65
C THR A 25 -3.10 -12.20 -31.42
N THR A 26 -3.66 -12.25 -30.21
CA THR A 26 -2.88 -11.97 -29.00
C THR A 26 -1.78 -13.00 -28.82
N VAL A 27 -0.54 -12.50 -28.73
CA VAL A 27 0.62 -13.32 -28.40
C VAL A 27 0.51 -13.75 -26.95
N VAL A 28 0.65 -15.05 -26.69
CA VAL A 28 0.73 -15.59 -25.34
C VAL A 28 2.09 -15.20 -24.78
N ASP A 29 2.09 -14.31 -23.77
CA ASP A 29 3.26 -14.06 -22.94
C ASP A 29 3.26 -15.09 -21.79
N PRO A 30 4.24 -16.01 -21.72
CA PRO A 30 4.29 -17.02 -20.69
C PRO A 30 4.66 -16.46 -19.31
N THR A 31 5.24 -15.24 -19.23
CA THR A 31 5.70 -14.65 -17.97
C THR A 31 5.38 -13.15 -17.90
N PRO A 32 4.09 -12.76 -17.94
CA PRO A 32 3.74 -11.35 -17.94
C PRO A 32 4.13 -10.71 -16.61
N ALA A 33 4.92 -9.64 -16.67
CA ALA A 33 5.19 -8.83 -15.49
C ALA A 33 3.87 -8.27 -14.94
N PRO A 34 3.61 -8.35 -13.62
CA PRO A 34 2.36 -7.86 -13.06
C PRO A 34 2.23 -6.36 -13.32
N ALA A 35 1.09 -5.94 -13.89
CA ALA A 35 0.82 -4.52 -14.14
C ALA A 35 0.63 -3.68 -12.86
N SER A 36 0.57 -4.35 -11.71
CA SER A 36 0.26 -3.77 -10.40
C SER A 36 0.54 -4.72 -9.25
N LEU A 37 0.81 -4.17 -8.08
CA LEU A 37 0.92 -4.90 -6.81
C LEU A 37 0.00 -4.24 -5.79
N SER A 38 -0.63 -5.02 -4.91
CA SER A 38 -1.51 -4.49 -3.88
C SER A 38 -1.36 -5.24 -2.57
N THR A 39 -1.58 -4.53 -1.48
CA THR A 39 -1.60 -5.06 -0.12
C THR A 39 -2.79 -4.45 0.62
N GLU A 40 -3.38 -5.22 1.53
CA GLU A 40 -4.58 -4.84 2.27
C GLU A 40 -4.39 -5.14 3.76
N HIS A 41 -4.85 -4.21 4.59
CA HIS A 41 -5.02 -4.43 6.01
C HIS A 41 -6.49 -4.41 6.36
N ARG A 42 -6.94 -5.45 7.08
CA ARG A 42 -8.29 -5.54 7.65
C ARG A 42 -8.19 -5.33 9.16
N PHE A 43 -8.94 -4.37 9.68
CA PHE A 43 -8.96 -4.10 11.10
C PHE A 43 -9.78 -5.18 11.83
N ALA A 44 -9.35 -5.55 13.04
CA ALA A 44 -10.09 -6.51 13.88
C ALA A 44 -11.44 -5.94 14.37
N ARG A 45 -11.50 -4.62 14.54
CA ARG A 45 -12.72 -3.85 14.83
C ARG A 45 -12.72 -2.62 13.94
N ASP A 46 -13.88 -2.16 13.50
CA ASP A 46 -13.98 -0.99 12.62
C ASP A 46 -13.30 0.23 13.29
N GLU A 47 -12.33 0.83 12.60
CA GLU A 47 -11.43 1.87 13.11
C GLU A 47 -11.93 3.27 12.72
N LEU A 48 -11.75 4.23 13.62
CA LEU A 48 -12.20 5.62 13.48
C LEU A 48 -11.04 6.61 13.50
N GLY A 49 -9.91 6.22 14.10
CA GLY A 49 -8.78 7.08 14.39
C GLY A 49 -7.90 7.34 13.17
N PRO A 50 -7.78 8.61 12.70
CA PRO A 50 -6.90 8.94 11.58
C PRO A 50 -5.42 8.57 11.83
N ALA A 51 -4.98 8.58 13.09
CA ALA A 51 -3.64 8.16 13.47
C ALA A 51 -3.41 6.65 13.30
N ALA A 52 -4.43 5.82 13.50
CA ALA A 52 -4.37 4.38 13.21
C ALA A 52 -4.33 4.14 11.70
N HIS A 53 -5.19 4.83 10.94
CA HIS A 53 -5.19 4.75 9.47
C HIS A 53 -3.84 5.15 8.87
N ARG A 54 -3.23 6.26 9.33
CA ARG A 54 -1.91 6.70 8.85
C ARG A 54 -0.81 5.67 9.16
N ARG A 55 -0.83 5.05 10.34
CA ARG A 55 0.11 3.97 10.68
C ARG A 55 -0.05 2.77 9.73
N ILE A 56 -1.28 2.35 9.46
CA ILE A 56 -1.55 1.27 8.51
C ILE A 56 -1.11 1.64 7.09
N LEU A 57 -1.39 2.86 6.63
CA LEU A 57 -0.93 3.33 5.33
C LEU A 57 0.60 3.29 5.19
N LEU A 58 1.34 3.64 6.25
CA LEU A 58 2.79 3.49 6.26
C LEU A 58 3.23 2.03 6.14
N ALA A 59 2.60 1.13 6.90
CA ALA A 59 2.90 -0.30 6.86
C ALA A 59 2.62 -0.90 5.47
N LEU A 60 1.51 -0.53 4.85
CA LEU A 60 1.15 -0.97 3.49
C LEU A 60 2.12 -0.39 2.44
N ALA A 61 2.56 0.85 2.60
CA ALA A 61 3.55 1.46 1.72
C ALA A 61 4.93 0.79 1.87
N ASP A 62 5.32 0.39 3.08
CA ASP A 62 6.58 -0.32 3.33
C ASP A 62 6.58 -1.72 2.72
N ASP A 63 5.49 -2.48 2.89
CA ASP A 63 5.30 -3.79 2.26
C ASP A 63 5.31 -3.69 0.72
N LEU A 64 4.64 -2.68 0.14
CA LEU A 64 4.71 -2.45 -1.31
C LEU A 64 6.10 -2.05 -1.77
N GLY A 65 6.78 -1.15 -1.07
CA GLY A 65 8.13 -0.72 -1.40
C GLY A 65 9.10 -1.91 -1.41
N ALA A 66 9.06 -2.73 -0.36
CA ALA A 66 9.89 -3.92 -0.26
C ALA A 66 9.63 -4.92 -1.40
N ARG A 67 8.35 -5.16 -1.75
CA ARG A 67 7.99 -6.05 -2.86
C ARG A 67 8.43 -5.51 -4.22
N LEU A 68 8.22 -4.21 -4.46
CA LEU A 68 8.67 -3.55 -5.69
C LEU A 68 10.18 -3.69 -5.87
N ARG A 69 10.96 -3.44 -4.82
CA ARG A 69 12.42 -3.62 -4.81
C ARG A 69 12.83 -5.09 -5.00
N ALA A 70 12.13 -6.03 -4.37
CA ALA A 70 12.40 -7.47 -4.55
C ALA A 70 12.13 -7.98 -5.97
N THR A 71 11.33 -7.26 -6.75
CA THR A 71 11.00 -7.59 -8.15
C THR A 71 11.65 -6.65 -9.17
N ASP A 72 12.56 -5.77 -8.75
CA ASP A 72 13.19 -4.74 -9.58
C ASP A 72 12.19 -3.87 -10.36
N GLN A 73 11.11 -3.48 -9.69
CA GLN A 73 10.02 -2.69 -10.25
C GLN A 73 9.87 -1.33 -9.57
N ILE A 74 9.35 -0.36 -10.32
CA ILE A 74 8.92 0.97 -9.85
C ILE A 74 7.45 1.21 -10.20
N ALA A 75 6.75 1.97 -9.38
CA ALA A 75 5.36 2.35 -9.62
C ALA A 75 5.25 3.79 -10.10
N THR A 76 4.35 4.08 -11.04
CA THR A 76 4.06 5.47 -11.49
C THR A 76 2.80 6.03 -10.85
N GLY A 77 2.06 5.22 -10.09
CA GLY A 77 0.82 5.62 -9.46
C GLY A 77 0.51 4.78 -8.23
N VAL A 78 -0.34 5.34 -7.37
CA VAL A 78 -0.91 4.64 -6.23
C VAL A 78 -2.43 4.75 -6.25
N THR A 79 -3.10 3.65 -5.90
CA THR A 79 -4.54 3.60 -5.69
C THR A 79 -4.83 3.20 -4.25
N LEU A 80 -5.58 4.05 -3.55
CA LEU A 80 -6.11 3.74 -2.23
C LEU A 80 -7.55 3.28 -2.36
N THR A 81 -7.88 2.17 -1.70
CA THR A 81 -9.25 1.71 -1.52
C THR A 81 -9.53 1.63 -0.02
N VAL A 82 -10.55 2.35 0.45
CA VAL A 82 -11.03 2.31 1.83
C VAL A 82 -12.40 1.65 1.83
N ARG A 83 -12.55 0.57 2.61
CA ARG A 83 -13.85 -0.09 2.83
C ARG A 83 -14.38 0.29 4.21
N TYR A 84 -15.66 0.62 4.26
CA TYR A 84 -16.33 1.06 5.48
C TYR A 84 -17.12 -0.08 6.15
N ALA A 85 -17.60 0.18 7.36
CA ALA A 85 -18.38 -0.78 8.14
C ALA A 85 -19.70 -1.21 7.47
N ASP A 86 -20.29 -0.32 6.65
CA ASP A 86 -21.48 -0.57 5.84
C ASP A 86 -21.21 -1.34 4.53
N LEU A 87 -19.99 -1.86 4.37
CA LEU A 87 -19.47 -2.57 3.19
C LEU A 87 -19.29 -1.72 1.93
N SER A 88 -19.66 -0.44 1.96
CA SER A 88 -19.36 0.50 0.88
C SER A 88 -17.86 0.78 0.82
N ALA A 89 -17.39 1.29 -0.32
CA ALA A 89 -15.98 1.54 -0.54
C ALA A 89 -15.73 2.81 -1.36
N THR A 90 -14.69 3.54 -1.00
CA THR A 90 -14.16 4.63 -1.81
C THR A 90 -12.82 4.25 -2.37
N ARG A 91 -12.64 4.47 -3.67
CA ARG A 91 -11.40 4.19 -4.39
C ARG A 91 -10.91 5.48 -5.04
N ARG A 92 -9.66 5.84 -4.80
CA ARG A 92 -9.03 7.04 -5.40
C ARG A 92 -7.60 6.73 -5.81
N SER A 93 -7.26 7.14 -7.02
CA SER A 93 -5.95 6.93 -7.62
C SER A 93 -5.18 8.25 -7.75
N ARG A 94 -3.86 8.19 -7.67
CA ARG A 94 -2.97 9.33 -7.83
C ARG A 94 -1.75 8.91 -8.64
N THR A 95 -1.44 9.67 -9.68
CA THR A 95 -0.17 9.57 -10.39
C THR A 95 0.94 10.19 -9.53
N LEU A 96 2.07 9.50 -9.46
CA LEU A 96 3.27 9.99 -8.79
C LEU A 96 4.02 10.96 -9.72
N PRO A 97 4.66 12.00 -9.18
CA PRO A 97 5.47 12.91 -9.99
C PRO A 97 6.66 12.20 -10.65
N GLU A 98 7.20 11.17 -9.97
CA GLU A 98 8.30 10.34 -10.44
C GLU A 98 7.98 8.87 -10.14
N ALA A 99 8.42 7.99 -11.03
CA ALA A 99 8.26 6.55 -10.86
C ALA A 99 9.17 6.06 -9.71
N THR A 100 8.61 5.37 -8.71
CA THR A 100 9.35 5.08 -7.48
C THR A 100 8.96 3.76 -6.82
N HIS A 101 9.89 3.20 -6.07
CA HIS A 101 9.68 2.12 -5.10
C HIS A 101 10.06 2.54 -3.67
N HIS A 102 10.32 3.83 -3.44
CA HIS A 102 10.73 4.33 -2.13
C HIS A 102 9.54 4.37 -1.17
N THR A 103 9.70 3.77 0.02
CA THR A 103 8.61 3.66 1.00
C THR A 103 8.07 5.04 1.38
N VAL A 104 8.96 6.01 1.62
CA VAL A 104 8.59 7.38 2.03
C VAL A 104 7.73 8.09 0.98
N LEU A 105 8.07 7.95 -0.30
CA LEU A 105 7.33 8.60 -1.39
C LEU A 105 5.97 7.95 -1.62
N LEU A 106 5.90 6.61 -1.55
CA LEU A 106 4.64 5.88 -1.61
C LEU A 106 3.71 6.24 -0.45
N ALA A 107 4.24 6.31 0.78
CA ALA A 107 3.49 6.69 1.98
C ALA A 107 2.97 8.14 1.88
N ARG A 108 3.81 9.09 1.44
CA ARG A 108 3.39 10.49 1.23
C ARG A 108 2.25 10.59 0.21
N ALA A 109 2.34 9.87 -0.89
CA ALA A 109 1.28 9.85 -1.90
C ALA A 109 -0.02 9.23 -1.37
N ALA A 110 0.09 8.13 -0.62
CA ALA A 110 -1.05 7.46 0.02
C ALA A 110 -1.73 8.37 1.05
N TYR A 111 -0.97 9.11 1.87
CA TYR A 111 -1.52 10.10 2.79
C TYR A 111 -2.26 11.20 2.05
N ALA A 112 -1.67 11.77 1.00
CA ALA A 112 -2.32 12.84 0.26
C ALA A 112 -3.63 12.37 -0.43
N VAL A 113 -3.68 11.11 -0.87
CA VAL A 113 -4.92 10.48 -1.33
C VAL A 113 -5.93 10.35 -0.18
N TYR A 114 -5.49 9.79 0.95
CA TYR A 114 -6.33 9.59 2.14
C TYR A 114 -6.96 10.89 2.65
N GLU A 115 -6.16 11.97 2.77
CA GLU A 115 -6.67 13.28 3.19
C GLU A 115 -7.72 13.83 2.21
N SER A 116 -7.54 13.60 0.89
CA SER A 116 -8.51 14.02 -0.12
C SER A 116 -9.85 13.29 -0.06
N LEU A 117 -9.92 12.14 0.63
CA LEU A 117 -11.19 11.43 0.85
C LEU A 117 -12.07 12.13 1.89
N GLY A 118 -11.49 13.01 2.73
CA GLY A 118 -12.25 13.77 3.71
C GLY A 118 -13.08 12.91 4.65
N LEU A 119 -12.50 11.83 5.19
CA LEU A 119 -13.21 10.88 6.04
C LEU A 119 -13.73 11.54 7.33
N GLN A 120 -15.00 11.95 7.33
CA GLN A 120 -15.69 12.58 8.46
C GLN A 120 -16.03 11.55 9.56
N ARG A 121 -15.01 11.03 10.26
CA ARG A 121 -15.16 9.95 11.27
C ARG A 121 -15.85 8.69 10.72
N ALA A 122 -15.60 8.37 9.46
CA ALA A 122 -16.10 7.13 8.87
C ALA A 122 -15.50 5.92 9.59
N ARG A 123 -16.33 4.91 9.89
CA ARG A 123 -15.87 3.63 10.45
C ARG A 123 -15.24 2.82 9.33
N VAL A 124 -13.92 2.67 9.37
CA VAL A 124 -13.13 1.96 8.36
C VAL A 124 -12.93 0.52 8.78
N ARG A 125 -13.27 -0.41 7.88
CA ARG A 125 -13.10 -1.85 8.07
C ARG A 125 -11.81 -2.38 7.46
N SER A 126 -11.44 -1.86 6.29
CA SER A 126 -10.18 -2.21 5.66
C SER A 126 -9.62 -1.07 4.81
N ILE A 127 -8.29 -1.10 4.65
CA ILE A 127 -7.53 -0.19 3.81
C ILE A 127 -6.66 -1.04 2.89
N ALA A 128 -6.79 -0.85 1.58
CA ALA A 128 -5.94 -1.46 0.58
C ALA A 128 -5.17 -0.39 -0.18
N LEU A 129 -3.87 -0.60 -0.32
CA LEU A 129 -2.98 0.23 -1.13
C LEU A 129 -2.49 -0.59 -2.32
N ARG A 130 -2.52 0.01 -3.51
CA ARG A 130 -2.10 -0.62 -4.75
C ARG A 130 -1.10 0.28 -5.47
N ALA A 131 0.03 -0.27 -5.87
CA ALA A 131 0.98 0.30 -6.80
C ALA A 131 0.53 0.00 -8.23
N ASP A 132 0.40 1.04 -9.06
CA ASP A 132 -0.13 0.97 -10.41
C ASP A 132 0.94 1.25 -11.47
N ALA A 133 0.70 0.71 -12.67
CA ALA A 133 1.51 0.94 -13.87
C ALA A 133 3.00 0.66 -13.60
N LEU A 134 3.26 -0.56 -13.14
CA LEU A 134 4.60 -0.99 -12.79
C LEU A 134 5.50 -1.04 -14.02
N ARG A 135 6.74 -0.62 -13.83
CA ARG A 135 7.78 -0.61 -14.86
C ARG A 135 9.05 -1.23 -14.29
N PRO A 136 9.90 -1.84 -15.14
CA PRO A 136 11.26 -2.19 -14.77
C PRO A 136 12.03 -0.98 -14.21
N ALA A 137 12.76 -1.20 -13.11
CA ALA A 137 13.49 -0.14 -12.42
C ALA A 137 14.64 0.45 -13.25
N ASP A 138 15.20 -0.31 -14.18
CA ASP A 138 16.22 0.14 -15.15
C ASP A 138 15.72 1.24 -16.10
N ARG A 139 14.39 1.41 -16.23
CA ARG A 139 13.74 2.48 -17.00
C ARG A 139 13.31 3.68 -16.14
N ALA A 140 13.72 3.74 -14.87
CA ALA A 140 13.51 4.91 -14.05
C ALA A 140 14.36 6.07 -14.57
N THR A 141 13.74 7.09 -15.17
CA THR A 141 14.39 8.38 -15.35
C THR A 141 14.44 9.05 -13.99
N ARG A 142 15.51 8.79 -13.23
CA ARG A 142 15.74 9.47 -11.96
C ARG A 142 16.07 10.93 -12.23
N GLN A 143 15.36 11.86 -11.60
CA GLN A 143 15.89 13.21 -11.51
C GLN A 143 17.05 13.18 -10.51
N LEU A 144 18.27 13.20 -11.02
CA LEU A 144 19.49 13.33 -10.23
C LEU A 144 19.52 14.75 -9.64
N THR A 145 18.82 14.96 -8.54
CA THR A 145 18.99 16.18 -7.74
C THR A 145 20.44 16.17 -7.23
N LEU A 146 21.15 17.29 -7.39
CA LEU A 146 22.57 17.45 -6.97
C LEU A 146 22.78 17.33 -5.45
N ASP A 147 21.71 17.13 -4.67
CA ASP A 147 21.78 16.83 -3.26
C ASP A 147 21.90 15.31 -3.03
N ALA A 148 23.07 14.88 -2.55
CA ALA A 148 23.38 13.51 -2.12
C ALA A 148 22.53 12.99 -0.92
N GLY A 149 21.39 13.63 -0.65
CA GLY A 149 20.48 13.33 0.46
C GLY A 149 19.55 12.16 0.20
N ASP A 150 19.12 11.94 -1.06
CA ASP A 150 18.09 10.93 -1.38
C ASP A 150 18.63 9.50 -1.56
N ASP A 151 19.94 9.32 -1.73
CA ASP A 151 20.57 7.99 -1.83
C ASP A 151 20.64 7.26 -0.49
N LYS A 152 20.88 8.00 0.60
CA LYS A 152 21.06 7.42 1.94
C LYS A 152 19.79 6.71 2.43
N PRO A 153 18.57 7.29 2.34
CA PRO A 153 17.33 6.61 2.72
C PRO A 153 17.09 5.33 1.92
N LEU A 154 17.37 5.34 0.62
CA LEU A 154 17.15 4.18 -0.23
C LEU A 154 18.14 3.05 0.07
N ALA A 155 19.41 3.40 0.27
CA ALA A 155 20.41 2.44 0.72
C ALA A 155 20.02 1.80 2.06
N ILE A 156 19.44 2.59 2.98
CA ILE A 156 18.91 2.09 4.25
C ILE A 156 17.73 1.14 4.02
N GLU A 157 16.78 1.48 3.15
CA GLU A 157 15.64 0.61 2.79
C GLU A 157 16.13 -0.73 2.21
N ALA A 158 17.10 -0.70 1.29
CA ALA A 158 17.69 -1.92 0.72
C ALA A 158 18.47 -2.76 1.76
N VAL A 159 19.12 -2.12 2.74
CA VAL A 159 19.74 -2.82 3.87
C VAL A 159 18.69 -3.45 4.79
N ALA A 160 17.63 -2.70 5.12
CA ALA A 160 16.52 -3.19 5.92
C ALA A 160 15.84 -4.40 5.27
N ASP A 161 15.60 -4.34 3.96
CA ASP A 161 15.01 -5.45 3.22
C ASP A 161 15.89 -6.70 3.21
N ARG A 162 17.21 -6.55 3.05
CA ARG A 162 18.16 -7.67 3.18
C ARG A 162 18.15 -8.28 4.58
N ALA A 163 18.05 -7.44 5.62
CA ALA A 163 17.93 -7.93 6.99
C ALA A 163 16.62 -8.71 7.18
N ARG A 164 15.49 -8.23 6.64
CA ARG A 164 14.19 -8.94 6.69
C ARG A 164 14.22 -10.26 5.95
N ALA A 165 14.85 -10.31 4.78
CA ALA A 165 14.97 -11.53 3.99
C ALA A 165 15.76 -12.62 4.75
N ARG A 166 16.76 -12.21 5.55
CA ARG A 166 17.61 -13.15 6.30
C ARG A 166 17.06 -13.53 7.67
N TYR A 167 16.43 -12.59 8.38
CA TYR A 167 16.10 -12.74 9.80
C TYR A 167 14.60 -12.62 10.12
N GLY A 168 13.76 -12.37 9.11
CA GLY A 168 12.31 -12.27 9.23
C GLY A 168 11.78 -10.83 9.31
N GLN A 169 10.48 -10.68 9.06
CA GLN A 169 9.80 -9.39 8.86
C GLN A 169 9.79 -8.46 10.10
N GLN A 170 9.99 -9.02 11.30
CA GLN A 170 9.92 -8.26 12.56
C GLN A 170 11.23 -7.57 12.95
N VAL A 171 12.32 -7.78 12.19
CA VAL A 171 13.67 -7.33 12.60
C VAL A 171 13.92 -5.86 12.32
N VAL A 172 13.38 -5.33 11.23
CA VAL A 172 13.47 -3.90 10.89
C VAL A 172 12.14 -3.42 10.36
N TYR A 173 11.59 -2.38 10.98
CA TYR A 173 10.37 -1.73 10.53
C TYR A 173 10.43 -0.22 10.82
N PRO A 174 9.69 0.60 10.06
CA PRO A 174 9.61 2.03 10.33
C PRO A 174 9.30 2.32 11.80
N ALA A 175 10.07 3.19 12.45
CA ALA A 175 9.95 3.46 13.89
C ALA A 175 8.53 3.90 14.31
N ALA A 176 7.78 4.56 13.42
CA ALA A 176 6.38 4.94 13.65
C ALA A 176 5.42 3.74 13.80
N LEU A 177 5.84 2.53 13.42
CA LEU A 177 5.12 1.27 13.62
C LEU A 177 5.51 0.56 14.93
N ALA A 178 6.57 1.01 15.61
CA ALA A 178 6.92 0.51 16.94
C ALA A 178 5.81 0.89 17.91
N ILE A 179 4.91 -0.05 18.22
CA ILE A 179 4.03 0.10 19.36
C ILE A 179 4.93 0.03 20.59
N SER A 180 5.22 1.17 21.23
CA SER A 180 5.76 1.14 22.58
C SER A 180 4.65 0.54 23.45
N SER A 181 4.70 -0.75 23.72
CA SER A 181 4.00 -1.32 24.86
C SER A 181 4.65 -0.72 26.11
N ARG A 182 4.26 0.51 26.46
CA ARG A 182 4.29 0.91 27.86
C ARG A 182 3.26 0.01 28.50
N SER A 183 3.73 -1.09 29.09
CA SER A 183 2.96 -1.84 30.06
C SER A 183 2.51 -0.82 31.11
N SER A 184 1.23 -0.45 31.10
CA SER A 184 0.60 0.15 32.26
C SER A 184 0.51 -0.92 33.34
N SER A 185 1.64 -1.21 33.98
CA SER A 185 1.65 -1.70 35.35
C SER A 185 1.51 -0.48 36.25
N ALA A 186 0.30 0.06 36.33
CA ALA A 186 -0.06 1.07 37.30
C ALA A 186 -1.26 0.59 38.10
N HIS A 187 -0.96 0.23 39.35
CA HIS A 187 -1.79 0.44 40.53
C HIS A 187 -3.06 -0.40 40.64
N GLN A 188 -2.91 -1.62 41.16
CA GLN A 188 -3.90 -2.15 42.08
C GLN A 188 -3.29 -2.06 43.49
N TRP A 189 -3.85 -1.16 44.28
CA TRP A 189 -3.50 -0.94 45.67
C TRP A 189 -3.88 -2.16 46.52
N ASP A 190 -2.94 -2.47 47.41
CA ASP A 190 -3.10 -2.95 48.78
C ASP A 190 -4.54 -2.85 49.35
N GLN A 191 -5.10 -4.01 49.71
CA GLN A 191 -6.21 -4.19 50.67
C GLN A 191 -6.24 -5.68 51.05
N ASP A 192 -5.49 -6.07 52.08
CA ASP A 192 -6.02 -6.57 53.36
C ASP A 192 -4.85 -7.11 54.18
N ASP A 193 -4.36 -6.32 55.13
CA ASP A 193 -3.76 -6.87 56.34
C ASP A 193 -4.00 -5.88 57.48
N ARG A 194 -5.18 -6.00 58.10
CA ARG A 194 -5.39 -5.48 59.46
C ARG A 194 -4.86 -6.52 60.44
N PRO A 195 -4.16 -6.09 61.50
CA PRO A 195 -3.76 -6.98 62.58
C PRO A 195 -4.95 -7.20 63.51
N ASP A 196 -5.35 -8.45 63.72
CA ASP A 196 -6.12 -8.84 64.90
C ASP A 196 -5.26 -9.76 65.75
N GLY A 197 -4.96 -9.30 66.96
CA GLY A 197 -4.21 -10.05 67.95
C GLY A 197 -5.03 -11.15 68.62
N ALA A 198 -4.33 -12.19 69.02
CA ALA A 198 -4.54 -12.98 70.24
C ALA A 198 -3.24 -13.71 70.58
#